data_AF-A0A543CE11-F1
#
_entry.id   AF-A0A543CE11-F1
#
_cell.length_a   1.000
_cell.length_b   1.000
_cell.length_c   1.000
_cell.angle_alpha   90.00
_cell.angle_beta   90.00
_cell.angle_gamma   90.00
#
_symmetry.space_group_name_H-M   'P 1'
#
loop_
_entity.id
_entity.type
_entity.pdbx_description
1 polymer ?
#
loop_
_entity_poly.entity_id
_entity_poly.type
_entity_poly.pdbx_seq_one_letter_code
_entity_poly.pdbx_strand_id
1 'polypeptide(L)'
;MANGNAKLADVLAQRGEPEQILGALVDGGVLIVSNPDGSVLVGQLEDESVVLAAFTSPETYGNKQDEETFQQADAALLLEIARSGDVDAIVVDPEGDDAALIPFTDIQGYLIAQGMSVDEDVEVAFRPSEHELVPSLRDGIATRLPDYPDVERVWISDVRMPSGVEGIMLHVMVAEGADPQLANELLQATMQDLPTSDVPVFAHLGDEETEGFLTEMDAVVVRR
;
A
#
# COMPACT_ATOMS: atom_id res chain seq x y z
N MET A 1 -4.37 10.63 3.23
CA MET A 1 -4.81 10.41 1.84
C MET A 1 -3.76 9.54 1.18
N ALA A 2 -4.15 8.49 0.46
CA ALA A 2 -3.19 7.75 -0.36
C ALA A 2 -2.70 8.68 -1.47
N ASN A 3 -1.37 8.86 -1.57
CA ASN A 3 -0.79 9.95 -2.37
C ASN A 3 -0.75 9.65 -3.88
N GLY A 4 -1.07 8.42 -4.29
CA GLY A 4 -0.96 8.01 -5.69
C GLY A 4 0.50 7.95 -6.18
N ASN A 5 0.68 7.78 -7.47
CA ASN A 5 1.98 7.71 -8.14
C ASN A 5 2.01 8.69 -9.33
N ALA A 6 2.32 9.96 -9.04
CA ALA A 6 2.42 11.02 -10.05
C ALA A 6 3.49 10.72 -11.12
N LYS A 7 4.58 10.04 -10.75
CA LYS A 7 5.63 9.64 -11.71
C LYS A 7 5.07 8.65 -12.73
N LEU A 8 4.29 7.67 -12.29
CA LEU A 8 3.63 6.73 -13.19
C LEU A 8 2.59 7.44 -14.06
N ALA A 9 1.78 8.34 -13.49
CA ALA A 9 0.83 9.15 -14.25
C ALA A 9 1.51 9.93 -15.39
N ASP A 10 2.64 10.59 -15.09
CA ASP A 10 3.42 11.35 -16.07
C ASP A 10 3.97 10.45 -17.19
N VAL A 11 4.44 9.24 -16.86
CA VAL A 11 4.94 8.27 -17.84
C VAL A 11 3.82 7.76 -18.73
N LEU A 12 2.64 7.47 -18.17
CA LEU A 12 1.47 7.04 -18.93
C LEU A 12 0.98 8.14 -19.89
N ALA A 13 0.83 9.36 -19.41
CA ALA A 13 0.41 10.52 -20.23
C ALA A 13 1.39 10.82 -21.38
N GLN A 14 2.68 10.52 -21.19
CA GLN A 14 3.71 10.66 -22.22
C GLN A 14 3.83 9.43 -23.13
N ARG A 15 3.03 8.38 -22.89
CA ARG A 15 3.12 7.08 -23.57
C ARG A 15 4.54 6.52 -23.52
N GLY A 16 5.13 6.56 -22.33
CA GLY A 16 6.47 6.06 -22.09
C GLY A 16 6.63 4.60 -22.47
N GLU A 17 7.88 4.19 -22.69
CA GLU A 17 8.22 2.83 -23.05
C GLU A 17 7.89 1.84 -21.91
N PRO A 18 7.64 0.56 -22.20
CA PRO A 18 7.26 -0.43 -21.19
C PRO A 18 8.19 -0.49 -19.97
N GLU A 19 9.51 -0.36 -20.16
CA GLU A 19 10.48 -0.33 -19.06
C GLU A 19 10.33 0.90 -18.15
N GLN A 20 9.92 2.04 -18.71
CA GLN A 20 9.68 3.27 -17.93
C GLN A 20 8.41 3.14 -17.09
N ILE A 21 7.38 2.51 -17.66
CA ILE A 21 6.12 2.22 -16.95
C ILE A 21 6.41 1.24 -15.80
N LEU A 22 7.10 0.13 -16.07
CA LEU A 22 7.47 -0.86 -15.05
C LEU A 22 8.33 -0.25 -13.95
N GLY A 23 9.34 0.56 -14.30
CA GLY A 23 10.17 1.25 -13.31
C GLY A 23 9.37 2.21 -12.44
N ALA A 24 8.49 3.03 -13.03
CA ALA A 24 7.65 3.95 -12.27
C ALA A 24 6.66 3.21 -11.37
N LEU A 25 6.07 2.11 -11.84
CA LEU A 25 5.17 1.26 -11.04
C LEU A 25 5.91 0.59 -9.88
N VAL A 26 7.11 0.06 -10.10
CA VAL A 26 7.89 -0.60 -9.06
C VAL A 26 8.39 0.40 -8.02
N ASP A 27 8.82 1.60 -8.44
CA ASP A 27 9.33 2.63 -7.54
C ASP A 27 8.24 3.24 -6.65
N GLY A 28 7.04 3.43 -7.19
CA GLY A 28 5.98 4.22 -6.53
C GLY A 28 4.68 3.46 -6.25
N GLY A 29 4.56 2.22 -6.70
CA GLY A 29 3.33 1.43 -6.60
C GLY A 29 2.15 2.04 -7.36
N VAL A 30 0.96 1.62 -6.99
CA VAL A 30 -0.34 2.09 -7.51
C VAL A 30 -1.35 2.14 -6.37
N LEU A 31 -2.50 2.74 -6.63
CA LEU A 31 -3.67 2.60 -5.75
C LEU A 31 -4.55 1.48 -6.27
N ILE A 32 -4.97 0.59 -5.38
CA ILE A 32 -6.06 -0.36 -5.63
C ILE A 32 -7.27 0.06 -4.82
N VAL A 33 -8.45 -0.32 -5.30
CA VAL A 33 -9.71 -0.08 -4.59
C VAL A 33 -10.11 -1.35 -3.87
N SER A 34 -10.31 -1.24 -2.56
CA SER A 34 -10.74 -2.33 -1.68
C SER A 34 -12.15 -2.07 -1.18
N ASN A 35 -12.99 -3.09 -1.27
CA ASN A 35 -14.35 -3.12 -0.75
C ASN A 35 -14.35 -3.35 0.78
N PRO A 36 -15.47 -3.06 1.48
CA PRO A 36 -15.61 -3.35 2.92
C PRO A 36 -15.38 -4.81 3.31
N ASP A 37 -15.63 -5.75 2.39
CA ASP A 37 -15.40 -7.18 2.61
C ASP A 37 -13.95 -7.64 2.35
N GLY A 38 -13.05 -6.70 2.03
CA GLY A 38 -11.64 -6.95 1.72
C GLY A 38 -11.38 -7.41 0.29
N SER A 39 -12.41 -7.56 -0.56
CA SER A 39 -12.20 -7.83 -1.99
C SER A 39 -11.68 -6.60 -2.72
N VAL A 40 -10.92 -6.82 -3.79
CA VAL A 40 -10.35 -5.75 -4.62
C VAL A 40 -11.13 -5.59 -5.92
N LEU A 41 -11.12 -4.37 -6.47
CA LEU A 41 -11.78 -4.08 -7.74
C LEU A 41 -11.07 -4.81 -8.89
N VAL A 42 -11.80 -5.72 -9.53
CA VAL A 42 -11.34 -6.45 -10.72
C VAL A 42 -12.20 -6.13 -11.93
N GLY A 43 -11.57 -6.10 -13.09
CA GLY A 43 -12.21 -6.03 -14.39
C GLY A 43 -12.06 -7.34 -15.15
N GLN A 44 -12.72 -7.43 -16.30
CA GLN A 44 -12.57 -8.55 -17.22
C GLN A 44 -12.30 -8.01 -18.61
N LEU A 45 -11.27 -8.55 -19.27
CA LEU A 45 -10.94 -8.23 -20.66
C LEU A 45 -11.86 -8.96 -21.63
N GLU A 46 -11.80 -8.57 -22.91
CA GLU A 46 -12.60 -9.19 -23.98
C GLU A 46 -12.32 -10.69 -24.17
N ASP A 47 -11.13 -11.15 -23.78
CA ASP A 47 -10.71 -12.55 -23.82
C ASP A 47 -11.03 -13.32 -22.53
N GLU A 48 -11.89 -12.75 -21.68
CA GLU A 48 -12.34 -13.30 -20.39
C GLU A 48 -11.27 -13.29 -19.28
N SER A 49 -10.03 -12.83 -19.56
CA SER A 49 -8.98 -12.69 -18.56
C SER A 49 -9.39 -11.70 -17.47
N VAL A 50 -9.17 -12.06 -16.22
CA VAL A 50 -9.49 -11.19 -15.07
C VAL A 50 -8.28 -10.31 -14.78
N VAL A 51 -8.53 -9.02 -14.60
CA VAL A 51 -7.49 -8.02 -14.38
C VAL A 51 -7.76 -7.21 -13.13
N LEU A 52 -6.71 -6.87 -12.40
CA LEU A 52 -6.80 -5.96 -11.26
C LEU A 52 -6.92 -4.52 -11.76
N ALA A 53 -7.93 -3.78 -11.31
CA ALA A 53 -8.02 -2.35 -11.58
C ALA A 53 -7.14 -1.58 -10.59
N ALA A 54 -6.31 -0.69 -11.11
CA ALA A 54 -5.47 0.17 -10.30
C ALA A 54 -5.39 1.59 -10.84
N PHE A 55 -4.95 2.52 -10.00
CA PHE A 55 -5.06 3.93 -10.24
C PHE A 55 -3.78 4.66 -9.86
N THR A 56 -3.36 5.61 -10.69
CA THR A 56 -2.23 6.49 -10.37
C THR A 56 -2.62 7.57 -9.38
N SER A 57 -3.90 7.88 -9.21
CA SER A 57 -4.39 8.83 -8.21
C SER A 57 -5.84 8.52 -7.83
N PRO A 58 -6.35 9.04 -6.70
CA PRO A 58 -7.76 8.92 -6.37
C PRO A 58 -8.69 9.55 -7.41
N GLU A 59 -8.20 10.56 -8.15
CA GLU A 59 -8.99 11.32 -9.13
C GLU A 59 -9.25 10.55 -10.42
N THR A 60 -8.43 9.53 -10.72
CA THR A 60 -8.59 8.69 -11.92
C THR A 60 -9.63 7.59 -11.74
N TYR A 61 -10.20 7.46 -10.53
CA TYR A 61 -11.35 6.60 -10.27
C TYR A 61 -12.63 7.43 -10.15
N GLY A 62 -13.34 7.63 -11.27
CA GLY A 62 -14.43 8.60 -11.37
C GLY A 62 -15.72 8.21 -10.64
N ASN A 63 -15.89 6.92 -10.30
CA ASN A 63 -17.14 6.35 -9.78
C ASN A 63 -17.00 5.71 -8.39
N LYS A 64 -16.09 6.24 -7.57
CA LYS A 64 -15.86 5.72 -6.23
C LYS A 64 -17.14 5.76 -5.37
N GLN A 65 -17.50 4.63 -4.79
CA GLN A 65 -18.55 4.49 -3.78
C GLN A 65 -18.03 4.99 -2.42
N ASP A 66 -18.94 5.46 -1.57
CA ASP A 66 -18.58 6.01 -0.25
C ASP A 66 -17.88 4.98 0.66
N GLU A 67 -18.18 3.70 0.48
CA GLU A 67 -17.68 2.58 1.31
C GLU A 67 -16.37 1.96 0.77
N GLU A 68 -15.93 2.38 -0.41
CA GLU A 68 -14.68 1.90 -1.01
C GLU A 68 -13.48 2.66 -0.43
N THR A 69 -12.35 1.97 -0.26
CA THR A 69 -11.10 2.59 0.19
C THR A 69 -9.99 2.42 -0.82
N PHE A 70 -9.10 3.41 -0.85
CA PHE A 70 -7.85 3.30 -1.61
C PHE A 70 -6.78 2.69 -0.72
N GLN A 71 -6.16 1.64 -1.22
CA GLN A 71 -4.98 1.01 -0.64
C GLN A 71 -3.80 1.23 -1.58
N GLN A 72 -2.68 1.69 -1.03
CA GLN A 72 -1.44 1.73 -1.79
C GLN A 72 -0.93 0.29 -1.94
N ALA A 73 -0.69 -0.13 -3.18
CA ALA A 73 -0.13 -1.43 -3.52
C ALA A 73 1.20 -1.27 -4.24
N ASP A 74 2.26 -1.82 -3.65
CA ASP A 74 3.56 -1.93 -4.30
C ASP A 74 3.64 -3.20 -5.15
N ALA A 75 4.75 -3.38 -5.86
CA ALA A 75 4.93 -4.55 -6.72
C ALA A 75 4.84 -5.89 -5.97
N ALA A 76 5.15 -5.93 -4.67
CA ALA A 76 5.08 -7.16 -3.88
C ALA A 76 3.62 -7.52 -3.54
N LEU A 77 2.85 -6.56 -3.02
CA LEU A 77 1.42 -6.75 -2.76
C LEU A 77 0.66 -7.05 -4.05
N LEU A 78 1.02 -6.39 -5.15
CA LEU A 78 0.47 -6.69 -6.47
C LEU A 78 0.71 -8.15 -6.90
N LEU A 79 1.91 -8.67 -6.69
CA LEU A 79 2.22 -10.07 -6.97
C LEU A 79 1.54 -11.05 -5.99
N GLU A 80 1.29 -10.65 -4.75
CA GLU A 80 0.51 -11.44 -3.79
C GLU A 80 -0.98 -11.53 -4.19
N ILE A 81 -1.56 -10.41 -4.59
CA ILE A 81 -2.92 -10.35 -5.15
C ILE A 81 -3.01 -11.23 -6.38
N ALA A 82 -2.02 -11.21 -7.27
CA ALA A 82 -1.98 -12.06 -8.46
C ALA A 82 -1.88 -13.57 -8.16
N ARG A 83 -1.33 -13.95 -7.00
CA ARG A 83 -1.23 -15.36 -6.59
C ARG A 83 -2.53 -15.87 -5.94
N SER A 84 -3.19 -15.00 -5.18
CA SER A 84 -4.35 -15.34 -4.36
C SER A 84 -5.68 -15.08 -5.08
N GLY A 85 -5.73 -14.02 -5.88
CA GLY A 85 -6.78 -13.69 -6.83
C GLY A 85 -6.39 -14.22 -8.20
N ASP A 86 -7.34 -14.83 -8.89
CA ASP A 86 -7.19 -15.38 -10.25
C ASP A 86 -7.06 -14.25 -11.28
N VAL A 87 -6.04 -13.37 -11.14
CA VAL A 87 -5.80 -12.19 -11.98
C VAL A 87 -4.47 -12.27 -12.70
N ASP A 88 -4.49 -12.04 -14.01
CA ASP A 88 -3.33 -12.25 -14.90
C ASP A 88 -2.54 -10.96 -15.17
N ALA A 89 -3.18 -9.81 -14.99
CA ALA A 89 -2.59 -8.51 -15.23
C ALA A 89 -3.24 -7.42 -14.38
N ILE A 90 -2.58 -6.26 -14.35
CA ILE A 90 -3.14 -5.02 -13.82
C ILE A 90 -3.48 -4.08 -14.97
N VAL A 91 -4.62 -3.40 -14.87
CA VAL A 91 -4.96 -2.25 -15.74
C VAL A 91 -4.88 -0.99 -14.90
N VAL A 92 -3.91 -0.14 -15.22
CA VAL A 92 -3.71 1.15 -14.57
C VAL A 92 -4.54 2.22 -15.28
N ASP A 93 -5.29 2.99 -14.52
CA ASP A 93 -6.22 4.05 -14.95
C ASP A 93 -7.19 3.56 -16.05
N PRO A 94 -8.01 2.50 -15.77
CA PRO A 94 -8.82 1.80 -16.78
C PRO A 94 -9.86 2.67 -17.50
N GLU A 95 -10.31 3.76 -16.88
CA GLU A 95 -11.27 4.70 -17.48
C GLU A 95 -10.59 5.80 -18.33
N GLY A 96 -9.26 5.89 -18.31
CA GLY A 96 -8.47 6.93 -18.97
C GLY A 96 -8.03 6.59 -20.39
N ASP A 97 -7.77 7.63 -21.20
CA ASP A 97 -7.25 7.48 -22.58
C ASP A 97 -5.82 6.90 -22.62
N ASP A 98 -5.09 6.99 -21.51
CA ASP A 98 -3.71 6.52 -21.35
C ASP A 98 -3.63 5.25 -20.47
N ALA A 99 -4.72 4.47 -20.42
CA ALA A 99 -4.76 3.21 -19.67
C ALA A 99 -3.64 2.26 -20.10
N ALA A 100 -3.01 1.60 -19.12
CA ALA A 100 -1.95 0.63 -19.36
C ALA A 100 -2.30 -0.74 -18.79
N LEU A 101 -2.31 -1.75 -19.67
CA LEU A 101 -2.36 -3.16 -19.29
C LEU A 101 -0.93 -3.66 -19.05
N ILE A 102 -0.65 -4.13 -17.83
CA ILE A 102 0.67 -4.61 -17.42
C ILE A 102 0.51 -6.05 -16.89
N PRO A 103 1.00 -7.06 -17.61
CA PRO A 103 1.02 -8.43 -17.12
C PRO A 103 1.82 -8.57 -15.82
N PHE A 104 1.36 -9.39 -14.87
CA PHE A 104 2.13 -9.64 -13.64
C PHE A 104 3.46 -10.34 -13.91
N THR A 105 3.55 -11.11 -15.01
CA THR A 105 4.80 -11.70 -15.49
C THR A 105 5.85 -10.64 -15.85
N ASP A 106 5.44 -9.47 -16.34
CA ASP A 106 6.35 -8.40 -16.73
C ASP A 106 6.86 -7.66 -15.49
N ILE A 107 6.00 -7.48 -14.49
CA ILE A 107 6.38 -6.95 -13.17
C ILE A 107 7.40 -7.89 -12.52
N GLN A 108 7.11 -9.20 -12.47
CA GLN A 108 8.03 -10.19 -11.91
C GLN A 108 9.36 -10.24 -12.68
N GLY A 109 9.31 -10.25 -14.01
CA GLY A 109 10.49 -10.25 -14.87
C GLY A 109 11.35 -9.00 -14.67
N TYR A 110 10.72 -7.83 -14.52
CA TYR A 110 11.42 -6.58 -14.24
C TYR A 110 12.14 -6.62 -12.89
N LEU A 111 11.48 -7.09 -11.83
CA LEU A 111 12.10 -7.22 -10.51
C LEU A 111 13.33 -8.13 -10.55
N ILE A 112 13.20 -9.30 -11.16
CA ILE A 112 14.31 -10.26 -11.35
C ILE A 112 15.48 -9.60 -12.11
N ALA A 113 15.19 -8.87 -13.19
CA ALA A 113 16.21 -8.21 -14.01
C ALA A 113 16.97 -7.11 -13.23
N GLN A 114 16.32 -6.46 -12.27
CA GLN A 114 16.96 -5.47 -11.39
C GLN A 114 17.78 -6.12 -10.25
N GLY A 115 17.86 -7.45 -10.19
CA GLY A 115 18.51 -8.16 -9.08
C GLY A 115 17.73 -8.05 -7.77
N MET A 116 16.47 -7.59 -7.84
CA MET A 116 15.51 -7.70 -6.75
C MET A 116 14.93 -9.10 -6.86
N SER A 117 15.52 -10.05 -6.13
CA SER A 117 14.87 -11.33 -6.01
C SER A 117 13.57 -11.11 -5.23
N VAL A 118 12.46 -11.41 -5.88
CA VAL A 118 11.30 -11.96 -5.17
C VAL A 118 11.68 -13.41 -4.83
N ASP A 119 12.80 -13.60 -4.13
CA ASP A 119 13.07 -14.88 -3.48
C ASP A 119 11.92 -15.08 -2.50
N GLU A 120 11.40 -16.30 -2.48
CA GLU A 120 10.29 -16.75 -1.63
C GLU A 120 10.56 -16.55 -0.11
N ASP A 121 11.77 -16.09 0.25
CA ASP A 121 12.29 -15.87 1.59
C ASP A 121 12.63 -14.38 1.93
N VAL A 122 12.39 -13.40 1.05
CA VAL A 122 12.57 -11.97 1.41
C VAL A 122 11.32 -11.48 2.14
N GLU A 123 11.24 -11.83 3.42
CA GLU A 123 10.20 -11.36 4.34
C GLU A 123 10.28 -9.84 4.52
N VAL A 124 9.12 -9.25 4.81
CA VAL A 124 9.04 -7.86 5.27
C VAL A 124 9.93 -7.72 6.50
N ALA A 125 10.94 -6.85 6.43
CA ALA A 125 11.88 -6.66 7.53
C ALA A 125 11.52 -5.41 8.33
N PHE A 126 11.21 -5.59 9.62
CA PHE A 126 10.94 -4.49 10.53
C PHE A 126 12.17 -4.13 11.37
N ARG A 127 12.31 -2.85 11.69
CA ARG A 127 13.32 -2.33 12.62
C ARG A 127 12.74 -1.22 13.49
N PRO A 128 13.30 -0.95 14.67
CA PRO A 128 12.96 0.26 15.42
C PRO A 128 13.22 1.49 14.56
N SER A 129 12.23 2.39 14.47
CA SER A 129 12.38 3.60 13.67
C SER A 129 13.08 4.70 14.46
N GLU A 130 14.15 5.25 13.88
CA GLU A 130 14.81 6.47 14.35
C GLU A 130 14.44 7.70 13.50
N HIS A 131 13.47 7.55 12.59
CA HIS A 131 13.13 8.59 11.63
C HIS A 131 12.57 9.85 12.32
N GLU A 132 12.95 11.03 11.82
CA GLU A 132 12.56 12.32 12.43
C GLU A 132 11.05 12.60 12.42
N LEU A 133 10.31 11.88 11.58
CA LEU A 133 8.85 11.93 11.50
C LEU A 133 8.14 11.18 12.64
N VAL A 134 8.82 10.22 13.28
CA VAL A 134 8.22 9.34 14.30
C VAL A 134 7.60 10.12 15.48
N PRO A 135 8.23 11.16 16.05
CA PRO A 135 7.60 11.95 17.12
C PRO A 135 6.29 12.60 16.66
N SER A 136 6.26 13.15 15.44
CA SER A 136 5.05 13.78 14.90
C SER A 136 3.96 12.74 14.60
N LEU A 137 4.32 11.59 14.01
CA LEU A 137 3.40 10.46 13.82
C LEU A 137 2.79 10.01 15.15
N ARG A 138 3.62 9.81 16.18
CA ARG A 138 3.17 9.40 17.51
C ARG A 138 2.15 10.39 18.09
N ASP A 139 2.46 11.67 18.04
CA ASP A 139 1.60 12.72 18.61
C ASP A 139 0.31 12.89 17.79
N GLY A 140 0.39 12.76 16.46
CA GLY A 140 -0.76 12.76 15.56
C GLY A 140 -1.70 11.58 15.82
N ILE A 141 -1.15 10.35 15.89
CA ILE A 141 -1.91 9.13 16.22
C ILE A 141 -2.58 9.30 17.58
N ALA A 142 -1.84 9.71 18.61
CA ALA A 142 -2.38 9.90 19.96
C ALA A 142 -3.55 10.90 20.00
N THR A 143 -3.52 11.92 19.16
CA THR A 143 -4.60 12.91 19.03
C THR A 143 -5.85 12.32 18.38
N ARG A 144 -5.68 11.39 17.43
CA ARG A 144 -6.78 10.75 16.68
C ARG A 144 -7.37 9.54 17.39
N LEU A 145 -6.60 8.80 18.20
CA LEU A 145 -7.06 7.58 18.91
C LEU A 145 -8.42 7.70 19.64
N PRO A 146 -8.82 8.84 20.24
CA PRO A 146 -10.15 8.99 20.82
C PRO A 146 -11.32 8.77 19.83
N ASP A 147 -11.11 9.03 18.54
CA ASP A 147 -12.10 8.87 17.47
C ASP A 147 -12.13 7.44 16.89
N TYR A 148 -11.14 6.60 17.25
CA TYR A 148 -10.99 5.21 16.77
C TYR A 148 -11.05 4.23 17.96
N PRO A 149 -12.25 4.00 18.54
CA PRO A 149 -12.39 3.23 19.78
C PRO A 149 -12.00 1.76 19.65
N ASP A 150 -12.05 1.21 18.43
CA ASP A 150 -11.70 -0.17 18.13
C ASP A 150 -10.20 -0.38 17.93
N VAL A 151 -9.39 0.70 17.90
CA VAL A 151 -7.93 0.60 17.89
C VAL A 151 -7.44 0.41 19.32
N GLU A 152 -6.83 -0.74 19.58
CA GLU A 152 -6.30 -1.09 20.89
C GLU A 152 -4.88 -0.55 21.09
N ARG A 153 -4.07 -0.61 20.03
CA ARG A 153 -2.65 -0.25 20.09
C ARG A 153 -2.09 0.03 18.71
N VAL A 154 -1.09 0.92 18.66
CA VAL A 154 -0.32 1.18 17.43
C VAL A 154 1.17 1.08 17.74
N TRP A 155 1.93 0.44 16.87
CA TRP A 155 3.40 0.49 16.88
C TRP A 155 3.91 1.15 15.61
N ILE A 156 5.07 1.81 15.73
CA ILE A 156 5.76 2.48 14.65
C ILE A 156 7.14 1.83 14.49
N SER A 157 7.43 1.38 13.27
CA SER A 157 8.69 0.73 12.91
C SER A 157 9.18 1.24 11.56
N ASP A 158 10.48 1.13 11.30
CA ASP A 158 10.98 1.17 9.92
C ASP A 158 10.66 -0.18 9.28
N VAL A 159 10.32 -0.14 7.99
CA VAL A 159 10.04 -1.31 7.19
C VAL A 159 10.91 -1.30 5.96
N ARG A 160 11.40 -2.49 5.58
CA ARG A 160 11.88 -2.75 4.23
C ARG A 160 10.95 -3.76 3.58
N MET A 161 10.28 -3.32 2.53
CA MET A 161 9.40 -4.13 1.71
C MET A 161 10.22 -5.13 0.86
N PRO A 162 9.61 -6.23 0.37
CA PRO A 162 10.29 -7.16 -0.53
C PRO A 162 10.78 -6.51 -1.82
N SER A 163 10.11 -5.44 -2.26
CA SER A 163 10.54 -4.56 -3.37
C SER A 163 11.84 -3.80 -3.09
N GLY A 164 12.33 -3.79 -1.84
CA GLY A 164 13.47 -3.00 -1.40
C GLY A 164 13.12 -1.57 -1.01
N VAL A 165 11.86 -1.15 -1.16
CA VAL A 165 11.37 0.15 -0.66
C VAL A 165 11.48 0.18 0.86
N GLU A 166 12.14 1.21 1.37
CA GLU A 166 12.25 1.48 2.79
C GLU A 166 11.28 2.59 3.19
N GLY A 167 10.64 2.46 4.34
CA GLY A 167 9.69 3.44 4.84
C GLY A 167 9.35 3.25 6.31
N ILE A 168 8.29 3.91 6.77
CA ILE A 168 7.76 3.76 8.12
C ILE A 168 6.47 2.94 8.05
N MET A 169 6.32 1.93 8.90
CA MET A 169 5.10 1.11 9.02
C MET A 169 4.40 1.37 10.35
N LEU A 170 3.10 1.69 10.26
CA LEU A 170 2.17 1.67 11.38
C LEU A 170 1.54 0.28 11.50
N HIS A 171 1.78 -0.38 12.62
CA HIS A 171 1.13 -1.65 12.95
C HIS A 171 -0.01 -1.38 13.90
N VAL A 172 -1.24 -1.60 13.44
CA VAL A 172 -2.46 -1.23 14.17
C VAL A 172 -3.15 -2.50 14.65
N MET A 173 -3.16 -2.71 15.97
CA MET A 173 -3.98 -3.74 16.59
C MET A 173 -5.38 -3.21 16.83
N VAL A 174 -6.36 -4.00 16.42
CA VAL A 174 -7.77 -3.65 16.53
C VAL A 174 -8.55 -4.74 17.27
N ALA A 175 -9.69 -4.38 17.84
CA ALA A 175 -10.58 -5.33 18.50
C ALA A 175 -11.08 -6.41 17.52
N GLU A 176 -11.41 -7.60 18.05
CA GLU A 176 -11.94 -8.69 17.23
C GLU A 176 -13.22 -8.26 16.50
N GLY A 177 -13.24 -8.45 15.17
CA GLY A 177 -14.36 -8.06 14.32
C GLY A 177 -14.42 -6.57 13.96
N ALA A 178 -13.39 -5.80 14.30
CA ALA A 178 -13.23 -4.43 13.81
C ALA A 178 -13.02 -4.40 12.29
N ASP A 179 -13.27 -3.22 11.72
CA ASP A 179 -13.10 -2.99 10.28
C ASP A 179 -11.64 -3.20 9.85
N PRO A 180 -11.36 -4.07 8.86
CA PRO A 180 -10.01 -4.25 8.32
C PRO A 180 -9.36 -2.96 7.80
N GLN A 181 -10.15 -1.95 7.43
CA GLN A 181 -9.69 -0.68 6.86
C GLN A 181 -9.22 0.31 7.92
N LEU A 182 -9.51 0.05 9.20
CA LEU A 182 -9.28 0.98 10.32
C LEU A 182 -7.81 1.43 10.43
N ALA A 183 -6.87 0.53 10.13
CA ALA A 183 -5.43 0.84 10.12
C ALA A 183 -5.09 1.93 9.09
N ASN A 184 -5.63 1.82 7.89
CA ASN A 184 -5.42 2.77 6.81
C ASN A 184 -6.18 4.08 7.07
N GLU A 185 -7.39 4.03 7.61
CA GLU A 185 -8.15 5.23 8.00
C GLU A 185 -7.40 6.06 9.05
N LEU A 186 -6.88 5.41 10.10
CA LEU A 186 -6.10 6.06 11.13
C LEU A 186 -4.83 6.71 10.55
N LEU A 187 -4.11 6.01 9.67
CA LEU A 187 -2.96 6.57 8.97
C LEU A 187 -3.36 7.80 8.16
N GLN A 188 -4.41 7.70 7.34
CA GLN A 188 -4.84 8.79 6.48
C GLN A 188 -5.27 10.02 7.26
N ALA A 189 -6.00 9.81 8.36
CA ALA A 189 -6.38 10.85 9.31
C ALA A 189 -5.16 11.51 9.95
N THR A 190 -4.20 10.70 10.43
CA THR A 190 -2.95 11.19 11.03
C THR A 190 -2.15 12.05 10.04
N MET A 191 -1.97 11.57 8.81
CA MET A 191 -1.16 12.24 7.79
C MET A 191 -1.71 13.60 7.34
N GLN A 192 -3.01 13.90 7.56
CA GLN A 192 -3.58 15.21 7.22
C GLN A 192 -2.98 16.36 8.03
N ASP A 193 -2.51 16.08 9.26
CA ASP A 193 -2.01 17.09 10.19
C ASP A 193 -0.47 17.11 10.26
N LEU A 194 0.19 16.25 9.48
CA LEU A 194 1.64 16.07 9.52
C LEU A 194 2.36 16.91 8.46
N PRO A 195 3.63 17.29 8.73
CA PRO A 195 4.47 17.89 7.71
C PRO A 195 4.65 16.94 6.52
N THR A 196 4.75 17.50 5.32
CA THR A 196 5.08 16.74 4.12
C THR A 196 6.41 16.03 4.31
N SER A 197 6.44 14.73 4.01
CA SER A 197 7.58 13.85 4.20
C SER A 197 7.84 13.10 2.91
N ASP A 198 9.12 12.98 2.55
CA ASP A 198 9.56 12.21 1.38
C ASP A 198 9.68 10.71 1.69
N VAL A 199 9.68 10.31 2.97
CA VAL A 199 9.62 8.89 3.34
C VAL A 199 8.18 8.38 3.23
N PRO A 200 7.94 7.25 2.55
CA PRO A 200 6.62 6.64 2.53
C PRO A 200 6.23 6.12 3.92
N VAL A 201 4.97 6.31 4.28
CA VAL A 201 4.37 5.79 5.50
C VAL A 201 3.26 4.82 5.12
N PHE A 202 3.35 3.61 5.65
CA PHE A 202 2.45 2.50 5.40
C PHE A 202 1.65 2.18 6.67
N ALA A 203 0.53 1.49 6.50
CA ALA A 203 -0.24 0.95 7.61
C ALA A 203 -0.63 -0.49 7.32
N HIS A 204 -0.58 -1.30 8.37
CA HIS A 204 -0.93 -2.70 8.35
C HIS A 204 -1.69 -3.04 9.63
N LEU A 205 -2.65 -3.95 9.50
CA LEU A 205 -3.41 -4.47 10.63
C LEU A 205 -2.59 -5.56 11.30
N GLY A 206 -2.13 -5.30 12.51
CA GLY A 206 -1.26 -6.23 13.25
C GLY A 206 -2.04 -7.39 13.86
N ASP A 207 -1.34 -8.50 14.07
CA ASP A 207 -1.81 -9.68 14.79
C ASP A 207 -0.95 -9.96 16.05
N GLU A 208 -1.29 -11.01 16.80
CA GLU A 208 -0.58 -11.37 18.05
C GLU A 208 0.91 -11.69 17.79
N GLU A 209 1.25 -12.26 16.63
CA GLU A 209 2.63 -12.58 16.25
C GLU A 209 3.43 -11.29 16.01
N THR A 210 2.84 -10.37 15.26
CA THR A 210 3.39 -9.05 14.97
C THR A 210 3.55 -8.23 16.26
N GLU A 211 2.58 -8.27 17.18
CA GLU A 211 2.70 -7.64 18.51
C GLU A 211 3.91 -8.16 19.29
N GLY A 212 4.07 -9.49 19.35
CA GLY A 212 5.18 -10.13 20.06
C GLY A 212 6.52 -9.64 19.53
N PHE A 213 6.69 -9.69 18.21
CA PHE A 213 7.91 -9.26 17.54
C PHE A 213 8.21 -7.77 17.75
N LEU A 214 7.22 -6.89 17.56
CA LEU A 214 7.39 -5.44 17.70
C LEU A 214 7.68 -5.01 19.13
N THR A 215 7.15 -5.74 20.10
CA THR A 215 7.43 -5.51 21.52
C THR A 215 8.86 -5.95 21.87
N GLU A 216 9.32 -7.10 21.36
CA GLU A 216 10.68 -7.59 21.59
C GLU A 216 11.77 -6.69 21.00
N MET A 217 11.47 -6.00 19.89
CA MET A 217 12.41 -5.07 19.26
C MET A 217 12.39 -3.64 19.83
N ASP A 218 11.59 -3.35 20.87
CA ASP A 218 11.42 -1.99 21.41
C ASP A 218 10.88 -0.97 20.38
N ALA A 219 9.95 -1.38 19.51
CA ALA A 219 9.28 -0.45 18.59
C ALA A 219 8.49 0.63 19.34
N VAL A 220 8.36 1.82 18.73
CA VAL A 220 7.64 2.93 19.35
C VAL A 220 6.17 2.59 19.44
N VAL A 221 5.63 2.55 20.66
CA VAL A 221 4.22 2.21 20.91
C VAL A 221 3.40 3.44 21.26
N VAL A 222 2.22 3.54 20.66
CA VAL A 222 1.17 4.50 20.99
C VAL A 222 0.00 3.72 21.59
N ARG A 223 -0.41 4.13 22.78
CA ARG A 223 -1.55 3.55 23.49
C ARG A 223 -2.53 4.67 23.82
N ARG A 224 -3.79 4.29 23.95
CA ARG A 224 -4.80 5.13 24.56
C ARG A 224 -4.44 5.45 26.02
#